data_AF-A0A6P4E3Z1-F1
#
_entry.id   AF-A0A6P4E3Z1-F1
#
_cell.length_a   1.000
_cell.length_b   1.000
_cell.length_c   1.000
_cell.angle_alpha   90.00
_cell.angle_beta   90.00
_cell.angle_gamma   90.00
#
_symmetry.space_group_name_H-M   'P 1'
#
loop_
_entity.id
_entity.type
_entity.pdbx_description
1 polymer ?
#
loop_
_entity_poly.entity_id
_entity_poly.type
_entity_poly.pdbx_seq_one_letter_code
_entity_poly.pdbx_strand_id
1 'polypeptide(L)'
;MFIQILLVLLISGYQIRAKESFVLPSDLAQFLDRIGRVHRLHAITIVNSVGSVSPSYLDELHRGLMRNISNHFYLLPQMTATDEDFSPMRFSRLQDEETVYLVFAKDSMDAVIQLQAQRARGRRYSKTLFLLRKQESYQDLERFFKLLWTLQFRSALVVVASEKFYQMDPYPTIRIIRMRRLSAYDPHHLFPPPNRRNFGGYTIRLPVQQDVPNTFWYQNRRTKAWQLEGLGGILINQLMENLNVTLDMFRFEVNGSLLMNMTALTDLIVQGKVELSPHLYDTLHPNHLVDYSYPAQVAERCFMIPLDNEISRSLYVFLPFSFLLWLCLLFTLLIVEFVFVRRLMPDTHLWAILGVPGAGAARCKNRKPCRSITTFLILGGIFILVQAYSTKLTSFLAVTLTRRPANSLEELFRLPYRILVLPSDVEAIVASLGHAEEFSTKFSFTNPQTFEDKRIGMDPEYIYPISKVRWRFFDLQQRFLRKKRFFFSGICHGSFPYQYQLRVDSHLKDALHRFLLHVQQAGLQEVWLETCFRRAHRMGYLNDFSTLAELEEKLRLRPLALNLLVPAFSLFLCGLVGSGIAFLVEIRQSFGCRQKPPPTNRNPGD
;
A
#
# COMPACT_ATOMS: atom_id res chain seq x y z
N MET A 1 -64.99 23.96 -25.61
CA MET A 1 -65.45 23.25 -24.39
C MET A 1 -64.48 22.18 -23.89
N PHE A 2 -63.98 21.26 -24.72
CA PHE A 2 -63.04 20.21 -24.28
C PHE A 2 -61.70 20.73 -23.71
N ILE A 3 -61.17 21.84 -24.25
CA ILE A 3 -59.89 22.43 -23.79
C ILE A 3 -60.04 23.11 -22.41
N GLN A 4 -61.21 23.68 -22.10
CA GLN A 4 -61.48 24.23 -20.76
C GLN A 4 -61.66 23.14 -19.71
N ILE A 5 -62.26 21.99 -20.07
CA ILE A 5 -62.39 20.85 -19.17
C ILE A 5 -61.01 20.21 -18.92
N LEU A 6 -60.14 20.15 -19.93
CA LEU A 6 -58.76 19.67 -19.76
C LEU A 6 -57.93 20.64 -18.90
N LEU A 7 -58.11 21.95 -19.04
CA LEU A 7 -57.45 22.96 -18.22
C LEU A 7 -57.94 22.93 -16.76
N VAL A 8 -59.24 22.71 -16.55
CA VAL A 8 -59.82 22.53 -15.22
C VAL A 8 -59.37 21.20 -14.60
N LEU A 9 -59.18 20.13 -15.37
CA LEU A 9 -58.60 18.86 -14.88
C LEU A 9 -57.09 18.96 -14.61
N LEU A 10 -56.34 19.74 -15.41
CA LEU A 10 -54.91 20.01 -15.18
C LEU A 10 -54.68 20.96 -13.99
N ILE A 11 -55.58 21.91 -13.75
CA ILE A 11 -55.54 22.81 -12.57
C ILE A 11 -56.16 22.13 -11.33
N SER A 12 -57.07 21.16 -11.51
CA SER A 12 -57.61 20.29 -10.46
C SER A 12 -56.69 19.12 -10.10
N GLY A 13 -55.47 19.07 -10.65
CA GLY A 13 -54.43 18.16 -10.23
C GLY A 13 -53.99 18.46 -8.80
N TYR A 14 -54.52 17.68 -7.84
CA TYR A 14 -53.95 17.49 -6.51
C TYR A 14 -53.87 18.72 -5.57
N GLN A 15 -54.91 19.57 -5.50
CA GLN A 15 -55.15 20.34 -4.28
C GLN A 15 -56.05 19.56 -3.31
N ILE A 16 -55.59 18.38 -2.87
CA ILE A 16 -56.12 17.84 -1.61
C ILE A 16 -55.48 18.68 -0.51
N ARG A 17 -56.30 19.57 0.04
CA ARG A 17 -56.01 20.52 1.11
C ARG A 17 -55.65 19.74 2.39
N ALA A 18 -54.46 19.16 2.46
CA ALA A 18 -53.93 18.58 3.68
C ALA A 18 -53.85 19.71 4.72
N LYS A 19 -54.63 19.62 5.79
CA LYS A 19 -54.45 20.50 6.94
C LYS A 19 -53.08 20.17 7.51
N GLU A 20 -52.22 21.19 7.62
CA GLU A 20 -50.80 21.02 7.96
C GLU A 20 -50.60 20.84 9.47
N SER A 21 -51.45 20.06 10.13
CA SER A 21 -51.29 19.68 11.53
C SER A 21 -51.37 18.16 11.67
N PHE A 22 -50.43 17.58 12.41
CA PHE A 22 -50.37 16.15 12.70
C PHE A 22 -51.13 15.79 13.98
N VAL A 23 -52.13 16.58 14.33
CA VAL A 23 -53.00 16.31 15.49
C VAL A 23 -53.90 15.11 15.19
N LEU A 24 -54.32 14.95 13.94
CA LEU A 24 -55.06 13.77 13.48
C LEU A 24 -54.11 12.75 12.84
N PRO A 25 -54.20 11.45 13.16
CA PRO A 25 -53.38 10.41 12.54
C PRO A 25 -53.53 10.32 11.02
N SER A 26 -54.73 10.64 10.50
CA SER A 26 -55.03 10.64 9.07
C SER A 26 -54.17 11.63 8.28
N ASP A 27 -53.90 12.79 8.85
CA ASP A 27 -53.14 13.86 8.19
C ASP A 27 -51.66 13.49 8.10
N LEU A 28 -51.12 12.85 9.14
CA LEU A 28 -49.78 12.27 9.12
C LEU A 28 -49.66 11.11 8.13
N ALA A 29 -50.65 10.21 8.08
CA ALA A 29 -50.66 9.10 7.12
C ALA A 29 -50.68 9.60 5.66
N GLN A 30 -51.47 10.63 5.36
CA GLN A 30 -51.51 11.25 4.03
C GLN A 30 -50.19 11.94 3.67
N PHE A 31 -49.58 12.62 4.65
CA PHE A 31 -48.26 13.22 4.47
C PHE A 31 -47.19 12.17 4.18
N LEU A 32 -47.17 11.07 4.94
CA LEU A 32 -46.25 9.95 4.73
C LEU A 32 -46.45 9.32 3.36
N ASP A 33 -47.69 9.03 2.93
CA ASP A 33 -47.98 8.52 1.59
C ASP A 33 -47.39 9.42 0.50
N ARG A 34 -47.58 10.74 0.61
CA ARG A 34 -47.00 11.70 -0.35
C ARG A 34 -45.47 11.62 -0.38
N ILE A 35 -44.81 11.61 0.78
CA ILE A 35 -43.35 11.52 0.87
C ILE A 35 -42.84 10.17 0.36
N GLY A 36 -43.56 9.08 0.66
CA GLY A 36 -43.29 7.74 0.19
C GLY A 36 -43.23 7.68 -1.34
N ARG A 37 -44.24 8.22 -2.03
CA ARG A 37 -44.29 8.24 -3.49
C ARG A 37 -43.21 9.13 -4.11
N VAL A 38 -43.02 10.33 -3.58
CA VAL A 38 -42.05 11.32 -4.10
C VAL A 38 -40.63 10.79 -4.01
N HIS A 39 -40.28 10.17 -2.88
CA HIS A 39 -38.93 9.68 -2.60
C HIS A 39 -38.76 8.17 -2.84
N ARG A 40 -39.79 7.50 -3.38
CA ARG A 40 -39.83 6.06 -3.67
C ARG A 40 -39.39 5.18 -2.49
N LEU A 41 -39.85 5.50 -1.29
CA LEU A 41 -39.39 4.81 -0.08
C LEU A 41 -39.81 3.33 -0.06
N HIS A 42 -38.95 2.44 0.43
CA HIS A 42 -39.20 1.00 0.42
C HIS A 42 -39.71 0.44 1.75
N ALA A 43 -39.53 1.16 2.86
CA ALA A 43 -40.08 0.76 4.16
C ALA A 43 -40.26 1.97 5.11
N ILE A 44 -41.06 1.76 6.15
CA ILE A 44 -41.30 2.72 7.22
C ILE A 44 -41.01 2.10 8.58
N THR A 45 -40.33 2.86 9.44
CA THR A 45 -40.04 2.44 10.82
C THR A 45 -40.60 3.48 11.77
N ILE A 46 -41.43 3.04 12.70
CA ILE A 46 -42.06 3.86 13.72
C ILE A 46 -41.42 3.53 15.07
N VAL A 47 -40.90 4.55 15.74
CA VAL A 47 -40.24 4.44 17.03
C VAL A 47 -40.89 5.39 18.00
N ASN A 48 -41.26 4.93 19.19
CA ASN A 48 -41.98 5.74 20.17
C ASN A 48 -41.46 5.49 21.60
N SER A 49 -41.39 6.56 22.41
CA SER A 49 -41.22 6.43 23.87
C SER A 49 -42.56 6.22 24.57
N VAL A 50 -42.58 5.47 25.68
CA VAL A 50 -43.75 5.26 26.54
C VAL A 50 -44.36 6.60 26.98
N GLY A 51 -45.54 6.96 26.49
CA GLY A 51 -46.21 8.22 26.83
C GLY A 51 -45.87 9.41 25.92
N SER A 52 -45.06 9.21 24.87
CA SER A 52 -44.89 10.20 23.79
C SER A 52 -46.16 10.33 22.91
N VAL A 53 -46.87 9.22 22.68
CA VAL A 53 -48.10 9.13 21.87
C VAL A 53 -49.07 8.14 22.50
N SER A 54 -50.38 8.35 22.31
CA SER A 54 -51.41 7.40 22.78
C SER A 54 -51.44 6.15 21.89
N PRO A 55 -51.64 4.94 22.47
CA PRO A 55 -51.76 3.72 21.67
C PRO A 55 -52.84 3.81 20.58
N SER A 56 -53.96 4.47 20.89
CA SER A 56 -55.05 4.72 19.93
C SER A 56 -54.60 5.52 18.70
N TYR A 57 -53.69 6.47 18.86
CA TYR A 57 -53.18 7.28 17.75
C TYR A 57 -52.29 6.43 16.82
N LEU A 58 -51.46 5.55 17.40
CA LEU A 58 -50.61 4.63 16.62
C LEU A 58 -51.46 3.60 15.87
N ASP A 59 -52.47 3.01 16.52
CA ASP A 59 -53.38 2.06 15.88
C ASP A 59 -54.12 2.72 14.69
N GLU A 60 -54.57 3.96 14.86
CA GLU A 60 -55.23 4.70 13.80
C GLU A 60 -54.27 5.12 12.68
N LEU A 61 -53.01 5.45 13.01
CA LEU A 61 -51.95 5.70 12.02
C LEU A 61 -51.65 4.44 11.20
N HIS A 62 -51.47 3.29 11.85
CA HIS A 62 -51.26 2.01 11.16
C HIS A 62 -52.45 1.64 10.27
N ARG A 63 -53.68 1.83 10.77
CA ARG A 63 -54.88 1.69 9.94
C ARG A 63 -54.84 2.66 8.76
N GLY A 64 -54.47 3.92 8.96
CA GLY A 64 -54.36 4.91 7.88
C GLY A 64 -53.35 4.53 6.79
N LEU A 65 -52.21 3.96 7.19
CA LEU A 65 -51.18 3.46 6.27
C LEU A 65 -51.63 2.20 5.52
N MET A 66 -52.44 1.35 6.14
CA MET A 66 -52.90 0.06 5.59
C MET A 66 -54.30 0.08 4.97
N ARG A 67 -55.13 1.10 5.17
CA ARG A 67 -56.56 1.03 4.80
C ARG A 67 -56.83 1.26 3.32
N ASN A 68 -55.93 1.92 2.61
CA ASN A 68 -56.14 2.32 1.23
C ASN A 68 -55.09 1.65 0.32
N ILE A 69 -55.54 0.86 -0.66
CA ILE A 69 -54.68 0.18 -1.64
C ILE A 69 -53.83 1.19 -2.42
N SER A 70 -54.32 2.43 -2.58
CA SER A 70 -53.54 3.50 -3.23
C SER A 70 -52.41 4.06 -2.37
N ASN A 71 -52.36 3.76 -1.06
CA ASN A 71 -51.29 4.22 -0.19
C ASN A 71 -49.97 3.51 -0.54
N HIS A 72 -48.90 4.29 -0.67
CA HIS A 72 -47.56 3.82 -0.99
C HIS A 72 -47.06 2.75 -0.02
N PHE A 73 -47.39 2.88 1.27
CA PHE A 73 -46.92 1.95 2.31
C PHE A 73 -47.85 0.75 2.56
N TYR A 74 -48.88 0.54 1.73
CA TYR A 74 -49.88 -0.52 1.94
C TYR A 74 -49.27 -1.93 1.96
N LEU A 75 -48.30 -2.21 1.07
CA LEU A 75 -47.61 -3.52 1.00
C LEU A 75 -46.14 -3.45 1.44
N LEU A 76 -45.69 -2.29 1.92
CA LEU A 76 -44.28 -2.11 2.29
C LEU A 76 -44.04 -2.55 3.74
N PRO A 77 -42.83 -3.05 4.06
CA PRO A 77 -42.48 -3.41 5.43
C PRO A 77 -42.67 -2.24 6.39
N GLN A 78 -43.39 -2.51 7.48
CA GLN A 78 -43.57 -1.57 8.59
C GLN A 78 -42.98 -2.20 9.85
N MET A 79 -42.10 -1.47 10.54
CA MET A 79 -41.54 -1.92 11.81
C MET A 79 -41.89 -0.92 12.91
N THR A 80 -42.34 -1.42 14.06
CA THR A 80 -42.59 -0.62 15.26
C THR A 80 -41.59 -1.03 16.33
N ALA A 81 -40.99 -0.05 17.00
CA ALA A 81 -40.06 -0.32 18.09
C ALA A 81 -40.26 0.66 19.25
N THR A 82 -40.31 0.15 20.47
CA THR A 82 -40.46 0.97 21.68
C THR A 82 -39.10 1.18 22.36
N ASP A 83 -39.08 2.01 23.41
CA ASP A 83 -37.95 2.22 24.31
C ASP A 83 -37.72 1.06 25.29
N GLU A 84 -38.71 0.19 25.52
CA GLU A 84 -38.59 -1.00 26.39
C GLU A 84 -37.85 -2.17 25.71
N ASP A 85 -37.83 -2.22 24.38
CA ASP A 85 -37.16 -3.27 23.61
C ASP A 85 -35.64 -3.04 23.55
N PHE A 86 -34.90 -3.42 24.60
CA PHE A 86 -33.43 -3.34 24.66
C PHE A 86 -32.68 -4.25 23.65
N SER A 87 -33.37 -4.82 22.66
CA SER A 87 -32.72 -5.64 21.65
C SER A 87 -31.65 -4.82 20.89
N PRO A 88 -30.41 -5.33 20.77
CA PRO A 88 -29.31 -4.63 20.10
C PRO A 88 -29.43 -4.62 18.57
N MET A 89 -30.65 -4.73 18.04
CA MET A 89 -30.91 -4.82 16.61
C MET A 89 -30.58 -3.50 15.91
N ARG A 90 -29.78 -3.60 14.84
CA ARG A 90 -29.43 -2.48 13.97
C ARG A 90 -30.29 -2.52 12.72
N PHE A 91 -30.94 -1.41 12.39
CA PHE A 91 -31.80 -1.31 11.20
C PHE A 91 -31.02 -1.50 9.90
N SER A 92 -29.73 -1.18 9.87
CA SER A 92 -28.86 -1.41 8.70
C SER A 92 -28.79 -2.88 8.25
N ARG A 93 -29.12 -3.85 9.10
CA ARG A 93 -29.15 -5.29 8.73
C ARG A 93 -30.48 -5.76 8.17
N LEU A 94 -31.55 -5.01 8.43
CA LEU A 94 -32.93 -5.42 8.14
C LEU A 94 -33.58 -4.56 7.05
N GLN A 95 -33.04 -3.36 6.81
CA GLN A 95 -33.71 -2.33 6.03
C GLN A 95 -32.78 -1.71 4.98
N ASP A 96 -33.40 -1.40 3.84
CA ASP A 96 -32.78 -0.68 2.73
C ASP A 96 -32.48 0.79 3.06
N GLU A 97 -31.71 1.44 2.19
CA GLU A 97 -31.31 2.85 2.38
C GLU A 97 -32.51 3.80 2.28
N GLU A 98 -33.50 3.44 1.47
CA GLU A 98 -34.69 4.24 1.14
C GLU A 98 -35.82 4.04 2.16
N THR A 99 -35.49 4.17 3.44
CA THR A 99 -36.45 4.08 4.54
C THR A 99 -36.75 5.43 5.17
N VAL A 100 -37.95 5.56 5.74
CA VAL A 100 -38.31 6.70 6.59
C VAL A 100 -38.44 6.27 8.04
N TYR A 101 -37.78 7.02 8.91
CA TYR A 101 -37.83 6.85 10.35
C TYR A 101 -38.79 7.88 10.96
N LEU A 102 -39.84 7.40 11.62
CA LEU A 102 -40.82 8.21 12.36
C LEU A 102 -40.52 8.03 13.85
N VAL A 103 -40.10 9.09 14.52
CA VAL A 103 -39.66 9.04 15.92
C VAL A 103 -40.55 9.93 16.78
N PHE A 104 -41.32 9.33 17.66
CA PHE A 104 -42.14 10.02 18.65
C PHE A 104 -41.39 10.13 19.98
N ALA A 105 -41.14 11.37 20.40
CA ALA A 105 -40.44 11.69 21.63
C ALA A 105 -41.29 12.63 22.50
N LYS A 106 -41.13 12.51 23.83
CA LYS A 106 -41.82 13.36 24.82
C LYS A 106 -41.33 14.80 24.73
N ASP A 107 -40.01 14.95 24.72
CA ASP A 107 -39.29 16.22 24.73
C ASP A 107 -37.98 16.09 23.93
N SER A 108 -37.26 17.20 23.84
CA SER A 108 -35.96 17.28 23.17
C SER A 108 -34.84 16.43 23.82
N MET A 109 -35.03 15.95 25.05
CA MET A 109 -34.02 15.23 25.85
C MET A 109 -34.37 13.74 26.04
N ASP A 110 -35.39 13.26 25.35
CA ASP A 110 -35.89 11.89 25.48
C ASP A 110 -34.82 10.84 25.10
N ALA A 111 -34.72 9.78 25.92
CA ALA A 111 -33.77 8.69 25.72
C ALA A 111 -34.00 7.95 24.39
N VAL A 112 -35.23 7.98 23.86
CA VAL A 112 -35.57 7.36 22.57
C VAL A 112 -34.74 7.93 21.40
N ILE A 113 -34.28 9.18 21.49
CA ILE A 113 -33.46 9.80 20.45
C ILE A 113 -32.08 9.12 20.37
N GLN A 114 -31.47 8.83 21.52
CA GLN A 114 -30.19 8.13 21.57
C GLN A 114 -30.34 6.66 21.16
N LEU A 115 -31.41 6.00 21.61
CA LEU A 115 -31.74 4.65 21.19
C LEU A 115 -31.93 4.57 19.67
N GLN A 116 -32.65 5.52 19.09
CA GLN A 116 -32.83 5.62 17.64
C GLN A 116 -31.50 5.83 16.93
N ALA A 117 -30.61 6.68 17.47
CA ALA A 117 -29.28 6.85 16.89
C ALA A 117 -28.51 5.52 16.88
N GLN A 118 -28.57 4.73 17.96
CA GLN A 118 -27.91 3.42 18.03
C GLN A 118 -28.51 2.41 17.03
N ARG A 119 -29.84 2.34 16.92
CA ARG A 119 -30.53 1.42 16.00
C ARG A 119 -30.35 1.81 14.54
N ALA A 120 -30.44 3.10 14.21
CA ALA A 120 -30.29 3.65 12.86
C ALA A 120 -28.82 3.80 12.42
N ARG A 121 -27.87 3.25 13.17
CA ARG A 121 -26.44 3.32 12.85
C ARG A 121 -26.15 2.72 11.46
N GLY A 122 -25.46 3.48 10.61
CA GLY A 122 -25.24 3.16 9.19
C GLY A 122 -26.35 3.67 8.25
N ARG A 123 -27.43 4.24 8.80
CA ARG A 123 -28.63 4.71 8.09
C ARG A 123 -29.13 6.08 8.59
N ARG A 124 -28.33 6.82 9.37
CA ARG A 124 -28.74 8.13 9.94
C ARG A 124 -28.90 9.25 8.91
N TYR A 125 -28.50 8.98 7.66
CA TYR A 125 -28.72 9.86 6.52
C TYR A 125 -30.10 9.68 5.88
N SER A 126 -30.81 8.61 6.20
CA SER A 126 -32.18 8.37 5.74
C SER A 126 -33.13 9.38 6.36
N LYS A 127 -34.29 9.55 5.73
CA LYS A 127 -35.25 10.59 6.09
C LYS A 127 -35.82 10.29 7.46
N THR A 128 -35.63 11.20 8.40
CA THR A 128 -36.05 11.00 9.79
C THR A 128 -36.96 12.15 10.21
N LEU A 129 -38.15 11.82 10.71
CA LEU A 129 -39.13 12.75 11.24
C LEU A 129 -39.16 12.60 12.76
N PHE A 130 -38.74 13.63 13.49
CA PHE A 130 -38.84 13.69 14.95
C PHE A 130 -40.10 14.46 15.34
N LEU A 131 -41.04 13.81 16.02
CA LEU A 131 -42.26 14.42 16.54
C LEU A 131 -42.12 14.61 18.04
N LEU A 132 -42.01 15.86 18.48
CA LEU A 132 -41.92 16.26 19.88
C LEU A 132 -43.30 16.61 20.39
N ARG A 133 -43.77 15.92 21.44
CA ARG A 133 -45.08 16.16 22.05
C ARG A 133 -45.14 17.53 22.75
N LYS A 134 -44.10 17.85 23.53
CA LYS A 134 -44.04 19.09 24.31
C LYS A 134 -43.69 20.29 23.43
N GLN A 135 -44.26 21.46 23.75
CA GLN A 135 -43.83 22.70 23.14
C GLN A 135 -42.49 23.12 23.74
N GLU A 136 -41.47 23.22 22.89
CA GLU A 136 -40.11 23.56 23.29
C GLU A 136 -39.80 25.05 23.11
N SER A 137 -38.91 25.58 23.96
CA SER A 137 -38.29 26.89 23.78
C SER A 137 -37.38 26.87 22.55
N TYR A 138 -37.11 28.04 21.97
CA TYR A 138 -36.13 28.16 20.88
C TYR A 138 -34.73 27.69 21.31
N GLN A 139 -34.33 27.93 22.57
CA GLN A 139 -33.04 27.49 23.09
C GLN A 139 -32.94 25.97 23.19
N ASP A 140 -34.01 25.31 23.59
CA ASP A 140 -34.06 23.85 23.70
C ASP A 140 -34.10 23.19 22.31
N LEU A 141 -34.78 23.82 21.34
CA LEU A 141 -34.69 23.42 19.94
C LEU A 141 -33.28 23.57 19.38
N GLU A 142 -32.57 24.64 19.71
CA GLU A 142 -31.18 24.81 19.27
C GLU A 142 -30.26 23.74 19.85
N ARG A 143 -30.41 23.41 21.13
CA ARG A 143 -29.70 22.28 21.75
C ARG A 143 -30.06 20.95 21.09
N PHE A 144 -31.33 20.76 20.76
CA PHE A 144 -31.82 19.55 20.09
C PHE A 144 -31.22 19.38 18.69
N PHE A 145 -31.22 20.43 17.86
CA PHE A 145 -30.60 20.37 16.53
C PHE A 145 -29.07 20.17 16.61
N LYS A 146 -28.40 20.77 17.61
CA LYS A 146 -26.98 20.48 17.88
C LYS A 146 -26.76 19.01 18.26
N LEU A 147 -27.65 18.42 19.05
CA LEU A 147 -27.62 17.00 19.39
C LEU A 147 -27.83 16.13 18.14
N LEU A 148 -28.85 16.41 17.32
CA LEU A 148 -29.11 15.68 16.07
C LEU A 148 -27.91 15.73 15.11
N TRP A 149 -27.28 16.89 14.97
CA TRP A 149 -26.06 17.05 14.18
C TRP A 149 -24.90 16.23 14.76
N THR A 150 -24.71 16.28 16.07
CA THR A 150 -23.70 15.47 16.77
C THR A 150 -23.94 13.97 16.57
N LEU A 151 -25.20 13.53 16.53
CA LEU A 151 -25.58 12.15 16.24
C LEU A 151 -25.53 11.80 14.74
N GLN A 152 -25.23 12.76 13.86
CA GLN A 152 -25.12 12.62 12.40
C GLN A 152 -26.47 12.33 11.69
N PHE A 153 -27.58 12.83 12.23
CA PHE A 153 -28.87 12.82 11.52
C PHE A 153 -28.91 13.91 10.45
N ARG A 154 -28.49 13.58 9.22
CA ARG A 154 -28.32 14.57 8.13
C ARG A 154 -29.65 15.06 7.53
N SER A 155 -30.63 14.17 7.45
CA SER A 155 -31.91 14.38 6.77
C SER A 155 -33.07 14.40 7.78
N ALA A 156 -32.96 15.23 8.82
CA ALA A 156 -33.94 15.34 9.89
C ALA A 156 -34.96 16.47 9.65
N LEU A 157 -36.24 16.17 9.87
CA LEU A 157 -37.34 17.12 9.98
C LEU A 157 -37.90 17.03 11.40
N VAL A 158 -38.05 18.16 12.09
CA VAL A 158 -38.53 18.20 13.48
C VAL A 158 -39.90 18.86 13.53
N VAL A 159 -40.86 18.20 14.14
CA VAL A 159 -42.23 18.68 14.33
C VAL A 159 -42.50 18.86 15.81
N VAL A 160 -42.86 20.06 16.22
CA VAL A 160 -43.11 20.41 17.62
C VAL A 160 -44.60 20.61 17.83
N ALA A 161 -45.15 19.97 18.87
CA ALA A 161 -46.56 20.02 19.23
C ALA A 161 -47.49 19.71 18.05
N SER A 162 -47.05 18.82 17.15
CA SER A 162 -47.78 18.41 15.93
C SER A 162 -48.15 19.52 14.94
N GLU A 163 -47.62 20.74 15.07
CA GLU A 163 -48.02 21.88 14.23
C GLU A 163 -46.85 22.70 13.68
N LYS A 164 -45.72 22.76 14.40
CA LYS A 164 -44.59 23.63 14.04
C LYS A 164 -43.46 22.80 13.43
N PHE A 165 -43.13 23.10 12.18
CA PHE A 165 -42.11 22.38 11.41
C PHE A 165 -40.79 23.13 11.39
N TYR A 166 -39.71 22.41 11.65
CA TYR A 166 -38.35 22.93 11.67
C TYR A 166 -37.40 22.03 10.91
N GLN A 167 -36.54 22.66 10.12
CA GLN A 167 -35.45 22.04 9.38
C GLN A 167 -34.12 22.65 9.84
N MET A 168 -33.02 21.93 9.70
CA MET A 168 -31.68 22.49 9.89
C MET A 168 -30.93 22.68 8.56
N ASP A 169 -30.17 23.77 8.47
CA ASP A 169 -29.04 23.90 7.55
C ASP A 169 -27.75 23.86 8.38
N PRO A 170 -26.93 22.79 8.32
CA PRO A 170 -25.77 22.63 9.18
C PRO A 170 -24.57 23.48 8.78
N TYR A 171 -24.56 24.07 7.58
CA TYR A 171 -23.37 24.71 7.00
C TYR A 171 -23.51 26.23 6.83
N PRO A 172 -22.43 27.02 7.06
CA PRO A 172 -21.18 26.65 7.75
C PRO A 172 -21.36 26.52 9.27
N THR A 173 -22.48 27.01 9.81
CA THR A 173 -22.89 26.87 11.20
C THR A 173 -24.34 26.45 11.22
N ILE A 174 -24.75 25.65 12.21
CA ILE A 174 -26.13 25.15 12.32
C ILE A 174 -27.13 26.32 12.40
N ARG A 175 -28.01 26.41 11.40
CA ARG A 175 -29.12 27.36 11.33
C ARG A 175 -30.44 26.60 11.36
N ILE A 176 -31.38 27.08 12.16
CA ILE A 176 -32.71 26.48 12.29
C ILE A 176 -33.69 27.27 11.42
N ILE A 177 -34.36 26.59 10.52
CA ILE A 177 -35.32 27.18 9.58
C ILE A 177 -36.71 26.72 9.98
N ARG A 178 -37.55 27.68 10.41
CA ARG A 178 -38.96 27.43 10.67
C ARG A 178 -39.75 27.46 9.37
N MET A 179 -40.43 26.36 9.06
CA MET A 179 -41.28 26.27 7.87
C MET A 179 -42.67 26.80 8.21
N ARG A 180 -43.13 27.83 7.49
CA ARG A 180 -44.42 28.48 7.78
C ARG A 180 -45.61 27.77 7.12
N ARG A 181 -45.43 27.29 5.88
CA ARG A 181 -46.45 26.58 5.11
C ARG A 181 -45.81 25.39 4.40
N LEU A 182 -46.11 24.17 4.83
CA LEU A 182 -45.49 22.96 4.30
C LEU A 182 -45.80 22.76 2.81
N SER A 183 -47.03 23.09 2.40
CA SER A 183 -47.52 22.99 1.01
C SER A 183 -46.79 23.91 0.03
N ALA A 184 -46.14 24.97 0.49
CA ALA A 184 -45.37 25.88 -0.35
C ALA A 184 -43.95 25.38 -0.64
N TYR A 185 -43.47 24.38 0.11
CA TYR A 185 -42.15 23.79 -0.13
C TYR A 185 -42.27 22.61 -1.11
N ASP A 186 -41.24 22.47 -1.94
CA ASP A 186 -41.08 21.30 -2.79
C ASP A 186 -40.92 20.05 -1.90
N PRO A 187 -41.74 19.00 -2.09
CA PRO A 187 -41.59 17.71 -1.42
C PRO A 187 -40.18 17.11 -1.51
N HIS A 188 -39.42 17.40 -2.56
CA HIS A 188 -38.03 16.95 -2.68
C HIS A 188 -37.06 17.68 -1.74
N HIS A 189 -37.37 18.92 -1.37
CA HIS A 189 -36.52 19.77 -0.51
C HIS A 189 -36.99 19.86 0.94
N LEU A 190 -38.09 19.19 1.28
CA LEU A 190 -38.63 19.15 2.63
C LEU A 190 -37.62 18.58 3.64
N PHE A 191 -36.86 17.59 3.20
CA PHE A 191 -35.73 17.07 3.94
C PHE A 191 -34.43 17.70 3.40
N PRO A 192 -33.46 18.06 4.27
CA PRO A 192 -32.15 18.49 3.81
C PRO A 192 -31.52 17.43 2.91
N PRO A 193 -30.99 17.80 1.72
CA PRO A 193 -30.32 16.83 0.87
C PRO A 193 -29.07 16.31 1.60
N PRO A 194 -28.86 14.98 1.66
CA PRO A 194 -27.73 14.40 2.40
C PRO A 194 -26.37 14.72 1.76
N ASN A 195 -26.36 15.03 0.45
CA ASN A 195 -25.18 15.24 -0.37
C ASN A 195 -25.18 16.65 -0.97
N ARG A 196 -24.51 17.60 -0.31
CA ARG A 196 -24.32 18.96 -0.81
C ARG A 196 -22.94 19.07 -1.47
N ARG A 197 -22.82 19.88 -2.53
CA ARG A 197 -21.56 20.10 -3.25
C ARG A 197 -20.68 21.20 -2.65
N ASN A 198 -21.24 22.09 -1.84
CA ASN A 198 -20.57 23.25 -1.28
C ASN A 198 -21.01 23.46 0.18
N PHE A 199 -20.05 23.48 1.10
CA PHE A 199 -20.27 23.60 2.55
C PHE A 199 -20.01 25.03 3.08
N GLY A 200 -19.84 26.01 2.20
CA GLY A 200 -19.85 27.44 2.54
C GLY A 200 -18.74 27.87 3.52
N GLY A 201 -17.59 27.20 3.51
CA GLY A 201 -16.48 27.48 4.42
C GLY A 201 -16.59 26.80 5.78
N TYR A 202 -17.35 25.71 5.90
CA TYR A 202 -17.39 24.87 7.10
C TYR A 202 -15.97 24.49 7.54
N THR A 203 -15.69 24.57 8.84
CA THR A 203 -14.35 24.31 9.37
C THR A 203 -14.25 22.92 9.97
N ILE A 204 -13.31 22.12 9.48
CA ILE A 204 -13.02 20.77 10.00
C ILE A 204 -11.70 20.79 10.76
N ARG A 205 -11.73 20.32 12.00
CA ARG A 205 -10.53 20.09 12.80
C ARG A 205 -9.87 18.80 12.38
N LEU A 206 -8.60 18.86 11.99
CA LEU A 206 -7.88 17.74 11.40
C LEU A 206 -6.58 17.45 12.19
N PRO A 207 -6.45 16.27 12.81
CA PRO A 207 -5.23 15.87 13.51
C PRO A 207 -4.19 15.44 12.48
N VAL A 208 -3.00 16.01 12.56
CA VAL A 208 -1.88 15.63 11.68
C VAL A 208 -0.75 15.00 12.50
N GLN A 209 -0.46 13.74 12.18
CA GLN A 209 0.70 12.98 12.62
C GLN A 209 1.53 12.57 11.39
N GLN A 210 2.78 12.22 11.63
CA GLN A 210 3.74 11.87 10.60
C GLN A 210 3.65 10.38 10.25
N ASP A 211 3.36 10.11 8.98
CA ASP A 211 3.34 8.79 8.33
C ASP A 211 3.86 8.94 6.89
N VAL A 212 5.17 9.06 6.70
CA VAL A 212 5.76 9.31 5.36
C VAL A 212 5.76 8.02 4.52
N PRO A 213 5.08 7.95 3.35
CA PRO A 213 4.69 9.06 2.46
C PRO A 213 3.22 9.50 2.49
N ASN A 214 2.38 8.89 3.32
CA ASN A 214 0.94 9.11 3.31
C ASN A 214 0.56 10.50 3.86
N THR A 215 1.11 10.89 5.01
CA THR A 215 0.83 12.18 5.66
C THR A 215 2.06 12.77 6.33
N PHE A 216 2.36 14.04 6.06
CA PHE A 216 3.40 14.78 6.76
C PHE A 216 3.19 16.30 6.61
N TRP A 217 3.90 17.07 7.43
CA TRP A 217 3.84 18.53 7.39
C TRP A 217 4.80 19.08 6.33
N TYR A 218 4.34 20.06 5.56
CA TYR A 218 5.19 20.78 4.62
C TYR A 218 5.04 22.28 4.81
N GLN A 219 6.16 22.99 4.85
CA GLN A 219 6.14 24.44 4.86
C GLN A 219 6.29 24.97 3.44
N ASN A 220 5.27 25.70 2.97
CA ASN A 220 5.31 26.30 1.65
C ASN A 220 6.34 27.44 1.60
N ARG A 221 7.21 27.44 0.60
CA ARG A 221 8.26 28.46 0.47
C ARG A 221 7.74 29.87 0.24
N ARG A 222 6.64 30.01 -0.51
CA ARG A 222 6.10 31.31 -0.91
C ARG A 222 5.28 31.94 0.20
N THR A 223 4.36 31.18 0.77
CA THR A 223 3.41 31.66 1.78
C THR A 223 3.90 31.47 3.22
N LYS A 224 4.96 30.68 3.43
CA LYS A 224 5.47 30.25 4.76
C LYS A 224 4.44 29.51 5.63
N ALA A 225 3.26 29.22 5.08
CA ALA A 225 2.19 28.49 5.75
C ALA A 225 2.50 26.99 5.80
N TRP A 226 2.10 26.37 6.91
CA TRP A 226 2.11 24.93 7.08
C TRP A 226 0.93 24.31 6.33
N GLN A 227 1.23 23.29 5.54
CA GLN A 227 0.26 22.56 4.73
C GLN A 227 0.39 21.07 5.01
N LEU A 228 -0.74 20.38 4.94
CA LEU A 228 -0.81 18.93 4.97
C LEU A 228 -0.32 18.39 3.62
N GLU A 229 0.67 17.51 3.65
CA GLU A 229 1.24 16.87 2.46
C GLU A 229 1.30 15.35 2.63
N GLY A 230 1.72 14.68 1.56
CA GLY A 230 1.68 13.22 1.45
C GLY A 230 0.52 12.76 0.57
N LEU A 231 0.49 11.48 0.21
CA LEU A 231 -0.55 10.94 -0.69
C LEU A 231 -1.96 11.18 -0.14
N GLY A 232 -2.16 10.88 1.15
CA GLY A 232 -3.43 11.13 1.81
C GLY A 232 -3.64 12.61 2.11
N GLY A 233 -2.57 13.33 2.44
CA GLY A 233 -2.65 14.76 2.68
C GLY A 233 -3.13 15.57 1.47
N ILE A 234 -2.55 15.33 0.30
CA ILE A 234 -2.95 15.98 -0.96
C ILE A 234 -4.40 15.62 -1.29
N LEU A 235 -4.79 14.35 -1.16
CA LEU A 235 -6.14 13.90 -1.44
C LEU A 235 -7.17 14.67 -0.60
N ILE A 236 -6.93 14.78 0.71
CA ILE A 236 -7.85 15.44 1.63
C ILE A 236 -7.90 16.94 1.35
N ASN A 237 -6.76 17.60 1.12
CA ASN A 237 -6.74 19.02 0.76
C ASN A 237 -7.56 19.28 -0.52
N GLN A 238 -7.35 18.49 -1.57
CA GLN A 238 -8.07 18.65 -2.84
C GLN A 238 -9.57 18.38 -2.69
N LEU A 239 -9.96 17.40 -1.87
CA LEU A 239 -11.36 17.17 -1.54
C LEU A 239 -11.99 18.37 -0.82
N MET A 240 -11.30 18.94 0.17
CA MET A 240 -11.81 20.07 0.93
C MET A 240 -11.92 21.34 0.09
N GLU A 241 -10.98 21.57 -0.82
CA GLU A 241 -11.08 22.65 -1.82
C GLU A 241 -12.31 22.47 -2.71
N ASN A 242 -12.58 21.26 -3.19
CA ASN A 242 -13.75 20.95 -4.02
C ASN A 242 -15.09 21.13 -3.27
N LEU A 243 -15.11 20.83 -1.96
CA LEU A 243 -16.31 20.99 -1.12
C LEU A 243 -16.44 22.39 -0.51
N ASN A 244 -15.48 23.29 -0.72
CA ASN A 244 -15.38 24.61 -0.09
C ASN A 244 -15.42 24.50 1.45
N VAL A 245 -14.52 23.68 1.99
CA VAL A 245 -14.32 23.43 3.43
C VAL A 245 -12.98 24.00 3.86
N THR A 246 -12.93 24.63 5.03
CA THR A 246 -11.70 25.13 5.63
C THR A 246 -11.11 24.09 6.59
N LEU A 247 -9.80 23.85 6.49
CA LEU A 247 -9.09 22.89 7.34
C LEU A 247 -8.41 23.61 8.51
N ASP A 248 -8.85 23.31 9.74
CA ASP A 248 -8.16 23.67 10.98
C ASP A 248 -7.22 22.51 11.37
N MET A 249 -5.99 22.56 10.85
CA MET A 249 -5.00 21.51 11.07
C MET A 249 -4.25 21.75 12.38
N PHE A 250 -4.12 20.72 13.22
CA PHE A 250 -3.32 20.79 14.43
C PHE A 250 -2.35 19.62 14.54
N ARG A 251 -1.22 19.90 15.19
CA ARG A 251 -0.17 18.93 15.45
C ARG A 251 -0.60 18.02 16.61
N PHE A 252 -0.73 16.72 16.35
CA PHE A 252 -1.18 15.76 17.36
C PHE A 252 -0.02 14.89 17.87
N GLU A 253 0.45 15.19 19.08
CA GLU A 253 1.55 14.46 19.71
C GLU A 253 1.02 13.48 20.76
N VAL A 254 1.55 12.27 20.75
CA VAL A 254 1.23 11.23 21.74
C VAL A 254 2.53 10.80 22.40
N ASN A 255 2.64 10.98 23.71
CA ASN A 255 3.85 10.69 24.48
C ASN A 255 5.11 11.39 23.94
N GLY A 256 4.97 12.64 23.48
CA GLY A 256 6.07 13.42 22.88
C GLY A 256 6.50 12.97 21.47
N SER A 257 5.79 12.00 20.88
CA SER A 257 6.03 11.50 19.52
C SER A 257 5.02 12.06 18.53
N LEU A 258 5.50 12.40 17.33
CA LEU A 258 4.66 12.74 16.18
C LEU A 258 4.34 11.57 15.27
N LEU A 259 4.91 10.40 15.51
CA LEU A 259 4.61 9.23 14.70
C LEU A 259 3.15 8.84 14.85
N MET A 260 2.61 8.32 13.76
CA MET A 260 1.24 7.87 13.69
C MET A 260 0.92 6.85 14.79
N ASN A 261 -0.05 7.19 15.62
CA ASN A 261 -0.62 6.32 16.63
C ASN A 261 -2.11 6.14 16.37
N MET A 262 -2.45 4.98 15.82
CA MET A 262 -3.81 4.71 15.34
C MET A 262 -4.86 4.64 16.44
N THR A 263 -4.51 4.15 17.63
CA THR A 263 -5.47 4.06 18.73
C THR A 263 -5.87 5.44 19.20
N ALA A 264 -4.88 6.32 19.41
CA ALA A 264 -5.10 7.70 19.81
C ALA A 264 -5.91 8.52 18.77
N LEU A 265 -5.66 8.30 17.46
CA LEU A 265 -6.46 8.92 16.39
C LEU A 265 -7.91 8.43 16.39
N THR A 266 -8.11 7.13 16.59
CA THR A 266 -9.44 6.53 16.68
C THR A 266 -10.20 7.10 17.88
N ASP A 267 -9.54 7.26 19.02
CA ASP A 267 -10.13 7.85 20.23
C ASP A 267 -10.60 9.30 20.01
N LEU A 268 -9.86 10.10 19.25
CA LEU A 268 -10.28 11.47 18.90
C LEU A 268 -11.57 11.50 18.08
N ILE A 269 -11.73 10.56 17.15
CA ILE A 269 -12.94 10.42 16.33
C ILE A 269 -14.10 9.95 17.19
N VAL A 270 -13.89 8.93 18.03
CA VAL A 270 -14.91 8.37 18.93
C VAL A 270 -15.40 9.43 19.93
N GLN A 271 -14.49 10.25 20.48
CA GLN A 271 -14.83 11.37 21.36
C GLN A 271 -15.52 12.54 20.63
N GLY A 272 -15.62 12.50 19.31
CA GLY A 272 -16.24 13.56 18.51
C GLY A 272 -15.45 14.87 18.47
N LYS A 273 -14.17 14.85 18.84
CA LYS A 273 -13.26 16.02 18.74
C LYS A 273 -12.82 16.29 17.31
N VAL A 274 -12.86 15.25 16.47
CA VAL A 274 -12.44 15.22 15.08
C VAL A 274 -13.47 14.40 14.28
N GLU A 275 -13.72 14.76 13.03
CA GLU A 275 -14.69 14.07 12.16
C GLU A 275 -14.06 13.10 11.16
N LEU A 276 -12.79 13.32 10.83
CA LEU A 276 -12.03 12.63 9.78
C LEU A 276 -10.55 12.58 10.16
N SER A 277 -9.89 11.46 9.88
CA SER A 277 -8.43 11.35 9.92
C SER A 277 -7.87 11.38 8.50
N PRO A 278 -6.81 12.15 8.20
CA PRO A 278 -6.18 12.15 6.88
C PRO A 278 -5.24 10.94 6.67
N HIS A 279 -5.12 10.06 7.67
CA HIS A 279 -4.16 8.96 7.67
C HIS A 279 -4.82 7.69 7.12
N LEU A 280 -4.01 6.84 6.53
CA LEU A 280 -4.45 5.58 5.96
C LEU A 280 -4.39 4.48 7.02
N TYR A 281 -5.55 3.96 7.41
CA TYR A 281 -5.70 2.89 8.37
C TYR A 281 -5.89 1.54 7.67
N ASP A 282 -5.21 0.52 8.18
CA ASP A 282 -5.36 -0.85 7.72
C ASP A 282 -6.59 -1.50 8.37
N THR A 283 -7.53 -1.95 7.54
CA THR A 283 -8.87 -2.35 7.98
C THR A 283 -9.09 -3.86 8.06
N LEU A 284 -8.01 -4.64 8.18
CA LEU A 284 -8.13 -6.08 8.48
C LEU A 284 -8.95 -6.38 9.74
N HIS A 285 -8.78 -5.56 10.79
CA HIS A 285 -9.56 -5.66 12.03
C HIS A 285 -10.34 -4.36 12.25
N PRO A 286 -11.49 -4.18 11.56
CA PRO A 286 -12.19 -2.91 11.57
C PRO A 286 -12.79 -2.64 12.96
N ASN A 287 -12.47 -1.48 13.53
CA ASN A 287 -13.09 -1.02 14.75
C ASN A 287 -14.56 -0.61 14.49
N HIS A 288 -15.50 -1.27 15.19
CA HIS A 288 -16.92 -0.96 15.15
C HIS A 288 -17.33 0.35 15.83
N LEU A 289 -16.42 1.23 16.23
CA LEU A 289 -16.73 2.55 16.79
C LEU A 289 -16.54 3.70 15.80
N VAL A 290 -15.91 3.43 14.65
CA VAL A 290 -15.67 4.39 13.57
C VAL A 290 -16.13 3.80 12.24
N ASP A 291 -16.29 4.67 11.25
CA ASP A 291 -16.57 4.29 9.87
C ASP A 291 -15.31 4.45 9.02
N TYR A 292 -15.30 3.81 7.85
CA TYR A 292 -14.17 3.84 6.93
C TYR A 292 -14.61 4.31 5.55
N SER A 293 -13.70 4.98 4.84
CA SER A 293 -13.87 5.32 3.43
C SER A 293 -13.80 4.07 2.56
N TYR A 294 -14.16 4.15 1.28
CA TYR A 294 -13.76 3.14 0.30
C TYR A 294 -12.22 2.96 0.31
N PRO A 295 -11.68 1.75 0.02
CA PRO A 295 -10.23 1.52 0.02
C PRO A 295 -9.49 2.46 -0.92
N ALA A 296 -8.61 3.28 -0.34
CA ALA A 296 -7.79 4.22 -1.07
C ALA A 296 -6.65 3.53 -1.83
N GLN A 297 -6.17 2.45 -1.25
CA GLN A 297 -5.21 1.54 -1.85
C GLN A 297 -5.39 0.15 -1.21
N VAL A 298 -5.17 -0.89 -2.01
CA VAL A 298 -5.05 -2.27 -1.53
C VAL A 298 -3.64 -2.70 -1.89
N ALA A 299 -2.83 -3.00 -0.88
CA ALA A 299 -1.43 -3.32 -1.08
C ALA A 299 -1.00 -4.52 -0.25
N GLU A 300 -0.28 -5.43 -0.90
CA GLU A 300 0.45 -6.50 -0.24
C GLU A 300 1.66 -5.93 0.50
N ARG A 301 2.03 -6.58 1.60
CA ARG A 301 3.27 -6.28 2.32
C ARG A 301 4.29 -7.36 2.00
N CYS A 302 5.45 -6.95 1.52
CA CYS A 302 6.54 -7.86 1.19
C CYS A 302 7.80 -7.45 1.98
N PHE A 303 8.90 -8.17 1.79
CA PHE A 303 10.13 -7.85 2.49
C PHE A 303 11.06 -6.99 1.63
N MET A 304 11.52 -5.86 2.17
CA MET A 304 12.71 -5.20 1.63
C MET A 304 13.95 -5.83 2.26
N ILE A 305 14.81 -6.38 1.41
CA ILE A 305 15.96 -7.19 1.81
C ILE A 305 17.25 -6.46 1.43
N PRO A 306 18.27 -6.43 2.30
CA PRO A 306 19.59 -5.91 1.95
C PRO A 306 20.17 -6.64 0.74
N LEU A 307 20.65 -5.88 -0.25
CA LEU A 307 21.24 -6.40 -1.47
C LEU A 307 22.76 -6.45 -1.33
N ASP A 308 23.30 -7.51 -0.71
CA ASP A 308 24.74 -7.78 -0.68
C ASP A 308 25.14 -8.97 -1.57
N ASN A 309 24.98 -8.78 -2.87
CA ASN A 309 25.12 -9.83 -3.88
C ASN A 309 26.25 -9.58 -4.87
N GLU A 310 27.22 -8.73 -4.54
CA GLU A 310 28.35 -8.47 -5.44
C GLU A 310 29.26 -9.70 -5.51
N ILE A 311 29.53 -10.15 -6.73
CA ILE A 311 30.57 -11.14 -6.95
C ILE A 311 31.91 -10.39 -6.88
N SER A 312 32.82 -10.87 -6.05
CA SER A 312 34.16 -10.29 -5.95
C SER A 312 34.81 -10.26 -7.33
N ARG A 313 35.40 -9.12 -7.70
CA ARG A 313 35.97 -8.92 -9.03
C ARG A 313 37.07 -9.92 -9.35
N SER A 314 37.82 -10.40 -8.36
CA SER A 314 38.83 -11.45 -8.55
C SER A 314 38.24 -12.74 -9.15
N LEU A 315 36.97 -13.06 -8.89
CA LEU A 315 36.30 -14.24 -9.45
C LEU A 315 35.90 -14.06 -10.93
N TYR A 316 35.98 -12.84 -11.50
CA TYR A 316 35.58 -12.57 -12.88
C TYR A 316 36.47 -13.30 -13.89
N VAL A 317 37.68 -13.70 -13.50
CA VAL A 317 38.61 -14.46 -14.35
C VAL A 317 38.09 -15.90 -14.60
N PHE A 318 37.37 -16.48 -13.65
CA PHE A 318 36.90 -17.87 -13.74
C PHE A 318 35.48 -18.01 -14.28
N LEU A 319 34.66 -16.96 -14.14
CA LEU A 319 33.25 -16.93 -14.54
C LEU A 319 32.96 -17.06 -16.07
N PRO A 320 33.84 -16.67 -17.02
CA PRO A 320 33.54 -16.68 -18.45
C PRO A 320 33.19 -18.06 -19.02
N PHE A 321 33.79 -19.12 -18.45
CA PHE A 321 33.52 -20.51 -18.83
C PHE A 321 32.93 -21.27 -17.65
N SER A 322 32.00 -22.18 -17.94
CA SER A 322 31.45 -23.09 -16.94
C SER A 322 32.52 -24.07 -16.46
N PHE A 323 32.35 -24.60 -15.25
CA PHE A 323 33.27 -25.60 -14.69
C PHE A 323 33.45 -26.82 -15.62
N LEU A 324 32.36 -27.27 -16.27
CA LEU A 324 32.41 -28.35 -17.26
C LEU A 324 33.29 -27.97 -18.46
N LEU A 325 33.19 -26.74 -18.97
CA LEU A 325 34.05 -26.28 -20.06
C LEU A 325 35.52 -26.21 -19.64
N TRP A 326 35.82 -25.76 -18.42
CA TRP A 326 37.18 -25.80 -17.88
C TRP A 326 37.72 -27.23 -17.78
N LEU A 327 36.91 -28.19 -17.35
CA LEU A 327 37.28 -29.61 -17.33
C LEU A 327 37.47 -30.17 -18.74
N CYS A 328 36.58 -29.85 -19.69
CA CYS A 328 36.74 -30.22 -21.08
C CYS A 328 38.02 -29.65 -21.67
N LEU A 329 38.35 -28.38 -21.39
CA LEU A 329 39.59 -27.75 -21.82
C LEU A 329 40.81 -28.49 -21.25
N LEU A 330 40.81 -28.78 -19.95
CA LEU A 330 41.87 -29.55 -19.30
C LEU A 330 42.03 -30.93 -19.97
N PHE A 331 40.94 -31.65 -20.18
CA PHE A 331 40.97 -32.98 -20.80
C PHE A 331 41.43 -32.92 -22.26
N THR A 332 40.99 -31.93 -23.04
CA THR A 332 41.47 -31.74 -24.41
C THR A 332 42.95 -31.41 -24.45
N LEU A 333 43.47 -30.61 -23.50
CA LEU A 333 44.89 -30.30 -23.39
C LEU A 333 45.69 -31.57 -23.07
N LEU A 334 45.23 -32.39 -22.12
CA LEU A 334 45.87 -33.66 -21.79
C LEU A 334 45.82 -34.66 -22.95
N ILE A 335 44.72 -34.71 -23.73
CA ILE A 335 44.65 -35.55 -24.95
C ILE A 335 45.65 -35.06 -25.99
N VAL A 336 45.70 -33.75 -26.24
CA VAL A 336 46.65 -33.16 -27.19
C VAL A 336 48.09 -33.47 -26.76
N GLU A 337 48.40 -33.38 -25.47
CA GLU A 337 49.71 -33.69 -24.92
C GLU A 337 50.04 -35.20 -25.00
N PHE A 338 49.16 -36.06 -24.52
CA PHE A 338 49.44 -37.49 -24.39
C PHE A 338 49.31 -38.25 -25.72
N VAL A 339 48.29 -37.94 -26.52
CA VAL A 339 48.01 -38.66 -27.78
C VAL A 339 48.75 -38.01 -28.95
N PHE A 340 48.71 -36.68 -29.07
CA PHE A 340 49.26 -36.00 -30.24
C PHE A 340 50.77 -35.78 -30.13
N VAL A 341 51.25 -35.22 -29.02
CA VAL A 341 52.67 -34.91 -28.82
C VAL A 341 53.50 -36.15 -28.52
N ARG A 342 53.10 -37.01 -27.57
CA ARG A 342 53.93 -38.18 -27.21
C ARG A 342 53.84 -39.35 -28.19
N ARG A 343 52.70 -39.55 -28.87
CA ARG A 343 52.46 -40.77 -29.67
C ARG A 343 52.47 -40.54 -31.19
N LEU A 344 51.97 -39.41 -31.69
CA LEU A 344 51.88 -39.13 -33.13
C LEU A 344 52.98 -38.17 -33.65
N MET A 345 53.48 -37.26 -32.82
CA MET A 345 54.44 -36.21 -33.20
C MET A 345 55.46 -35.90 -32.08
N PRO A 346 56.51 -36.71 -31.90
CA PRO A 346 57.56 -36.44 -30.92
C PRO A 346 58.40 -35.18 -31.23
N ASP A 347 58.20 -34.56 -32.40
CA ASP A 347 58.88 -33.33 -32.76
C ASP A 347 58.39 -32.15 -31.91
N THR A 348 59.34 -31.52 -31.21
CA THR A 348 59.24 -30.34 -30.31
C THR A 348 58.64 -29.06 -30.93
N HIS A 349 58.12 -29.13 -32.15
CA HIS A 349 57.61 -27.98 -32.91
C HIS A 349 56.36 -27.34 -32.33
N LEU A 350 55.42 -28.13 -31.81
CA LEU A 350 54.19 -27.59 -31.22
C LEU A 350 54.52 -26.80 -29.94
N TRP A 351 55.48 -27.31 -29.15
CA TRP A 351 56.03 -26.64 -27.98
C TRP A 351 56.86 -25.39 -28.32
N ALA A 352 57.58 -25.41 -29.44
CA ALA A 352 58.31 -24.24 -29.94
C ALA A 352 57.35 -23.12 -30.41
N ILE A 353 56.19 -23.49 -30.98
CA ILE A 353 55.14 -22.54 -31.39
C ILE A 353 54.36 -22.03 -30.16
N LEU A 354 54.12 -22.87 -29.15
CA LEU A 354 53.51 -22.46 -27.87
C LEU A 354 54.47 -21.70 -26.94
N GLY A 355 55.76 -21.60 -27.29
CA GLY A 355 56.75 -20.83 -26.53
C GLY A 355 57.21 -21.47 -25.22
N VAL A 356 57.17 -22.80 -25.10
CA VAL A 356 57.67 -23.47 -23.88
C VAL A 356 59.21 -23.43 -23.85
N PRO A 357 59.82 -22.91 -22.76
CA PRO A 357 61.28 -22.83 -22.63
C PRO A 357 61.91 -24.22 -22.74
N GLY A 358 62.86 -24.41 -23.66
CA GLY A 358 63.53 -25.70 -23.91
C GLY A 358 63.07 -26.43 -25.17
N ALA A 359 61.98 -25.98 -25.83
CA ALA A 359 61.63 -26.46 -27.16
C ALA A 359 62.54 -25.79 -28.20
N GLY A 360 63.48 -26.55 -28.78
CA GLY A 360 64.41 -26.03 -29.79
C GLY A 360 63.71 -25.35 -30.98
N ALA A 361 64.45 -24.52 -31.72
CA ALA A 361 63.94 -23.77 -32.86
C ALA A 361 63.18 -24.66 -33.86
N ALA A 362 62.04 -24.16 -34.34
CA ALA A 362 61.18 -24.83 -35.30
C ALA A 362 61.93 -25.17 -36.60
N ARG A 363 62.49 -26.39 -36.71
CA ARG A 363 63.15 -26.90 -37.91
C ARG A 363 62.14 -27.36 -38.97
N CYS A 364 61.84 -26.50 -39.94
CA CYS A 364 60.99 -26.84 -41.09
C CYS A 364 61.64 -27.91 -41.99
N LYS A 365 61.35 -29.20 -41.73
CA LYS A 365 61.64 -30.30 -42.67
C LYS A 365 60.34 -30.79 -43.33
N ASN A 366 60.43 -31.22 -44.59
CA ASN A 366 59.32 -31.58 -45.49
C ASN A 366 58.15 -32.31 -44.79
N ARG A 367 57.01 -31.61 -44.67
CA ARG A 367 55.81 -32.07 -43.94
C ARG A 367 54.84 -32.82 -44.86
N LYS A 368 54.22 -33.88 -44.36
CA LYS A 368 52.99 -34.46 -44.97
C LYS A 368 51.83 -33.45 -44.80
N PRO A 369 51.03 -33.17 -45.83
CA PRO A 369 49.99 -32.12 -45.81
C PRO A 369 48.94 -32.32 -44.70
N CYS A 370 48.55 -33.57 -44.43
CA CYS A 370 47.62 -33.94 -43.35
C CYS A 370 48.09 -33.43 -41.97
N ARG A 371 49.41 -33.45 -41.71
CA ARG A 371 49.99 -33.00 -40.45
C ARG A 371 49.93 -31.48 -40.26
N SER A 372 50.09 -30.73 -41.35
CA SER A 372 49.98 -29.28 -41.32
C SER A 372 48.55 -28.82 -41.05
N ILE A 373 47.57 -29.47 -41.68
CA ILE A 373 46.14 -29.18 -41.50
C ILE A 373 45.73 -29.38 -40.04
N THR A 374 46.16 -30.48 -39.41
CA THR A 374 45.84 -30.74 -38.00
C THR A 374 46.45 -29.69 -37.06
N THR A 375 47.69 -29.25 -37.30
CA THR A 375 48.29 -28.15 -36.51
C THR A 375 47.51 -26.84 -36.67
N PHE A 376 47.07 -26.51 -37.89
CA PHE A 376 46.24 -25.32 -38.13
C PHE A 376 44.86 -25.40 -37.46
N LEU A 377 44.23 -26.58 -37.44
CA LEU A 377 42.95 -26.78 -36.74
C LEU A 377 43.09 -26.60 -35.22
N ILE A 378 44.16 -27.11 -34.62
CA ILE A 378 44.44 -26.93 -33.18
C ILE A 378 44.69 -25.45 -32.86
N LEU A 379 45.51 -24.76 -33.67
CA LEU A 379 45.78 -23.33 -33.49
C LEU A 379 44.51 -22.48 -33.68
N GLY A 380 43.69 -22.80 -34.68
CA GLY A 380 42.39 -22.16 -34.90
C GLY A 380 41.43 -22.36 -33.73
N GLY A 381 41.37 -23.57 -33.16
CA GLY A 381 40.58 -23.87 -31.96
C GLY A 381 41.03 -23.07 -30.74
N ILE A 382 42.33 -23.01 -30.48
CA ILE A 382 42.90 -22.19 -29.38
C ILE A 382 42.57 -20.71 -29.59
N PHE A 383 42.72 -20.19 -30.81
CA PHE A 383 42.39 -18.80 -31.12
C PHE A 383 40.93 -18.47 -30.85
N ILE A 384 39.99 -19.31 -31.30
CA ILE A 384 38.56 -19.12 -31.06
C ILE A 384 38.26 -19.11 -29.55
N LEU A 385 38.84 -20.03 -28.79
CA LEU A 385 38.65 -20.12 -27.34
C LEU A 385 39.19 -18.89 -26.60
N VAL A 386 40.39 -18.42 -26.94
CA VAL A 386 40.99 -17.21 -26.34
C VAL A 386 40.15 -15.98 -26.67
N GLN A 387 39.66 -15.87 -27.91
CA GLN A 387 38.81 -14.73 -28.30
C GLN A 387 37.43 -14.77 -27.63
N ALA A 388 36.82 -15.96 -27.49
CA ALA A 388 35.57 -16.13 -26.76
C ALA A 388 35.72 -15.77 -25.28
N TYR A 389 36.82 -16.21 -24.66
CA TYR A 389 37.16 -15.86 -23.28
C TYR A 389 37.37 -14.35 -23.11
N SER A 390 38.21 -13.75 -23.96
CA SER A 390 38.52 -12.32 -23.94
C SER A 390 37.26 -11.48 -24.07
N THR A 391 36.39 -11.79 -25.03
CA THR A 391 35.13 -11.07 -25.27
C THR A 391 34.17 -11.16 -24.07
N LYS A 392 34.06 -12.34 -23.45
CA LYS A 392 33.24 -12.52 -22.23
C LYS A 392 33.82 -11.77 -21.04
N LEU A 393 35.15 -11.83 -20.85
CA LEU A 393 35.84 -11.13 -19.78
C LEU A 393 35.71 -9.61 -19.93
N THR A 394 35.91 -9.06 -21.13
CA THR A 394 35.73 -7.62 -21.39
C THR A 394 34.30 -7.17 -21.12
N SER A 395 33.30 -7.99 -21.48
CA SER A 395 31.90 -7.74 -21.14
C SER A 395 31.66 -7.74 -19.62
N PHE A 396 32.26 -8.67 -18.87
CA PHE A 396 32.16 -8.72 -17.41
C PHE A 396 32.91 -7.59 -16.71
N LEU A 397 33.96 -7.03 -17.31
CA LEU A 397 34.67 -5.87 -16.76
C LEU A 397 33.90 -4.55 -17.01
N ALA A 398 33.07 -4.49 -18.04
CA ALA A 398 32.24 -3.32 -18.33
C ALA A 398 31.10 -3.13 -17.32
N VAL A 399 30.55 -4.21 -16.75
CA VAL A 399 29.38 -4.19 -15.86
C VAL A 399 29.71 -4.85 -14.51
N THR A 400 29.15 -4.33 -13.42
CA THR A 400 29.22 -5.01 -12.12
C THR A 400 28.31 -6.22 -12.09
N LEU A 401 28.88 -7.42 -11.95
CA LEU A 401 28.13 -8.66 -11.83
C LEU A 401 27.53 -8.82 -10.42
N THR A 402 26.24 -9.10 -10.38
CA THR A 402 25.47 -9.32 -9.16
C THR A 402 24.81 -10.69 -9.19
N ARG A 403 24.76 -11.40 -8.05
CA ARG A 403 24.01 -12.66 -7.94
C ARG A 403 22.50 -12.41 -8.00
N ARG A 404 21.73 -13.44 -8.37
CA ARG A 404 20.27 -13.37 -8.31
C ARG A 404 19.84 -13.07 -6.85
N PRO A 405 18.95 -12.08 -6.63
CA PRO A 405 18.44 -11.81 -5.29
C PRO A 405 17.55 -12.96 -4.80
N ALA A 406 17.49 -13.13 -3.47
CA ALA A 406 16.64 -14.12 -2.83
C ALA A 406 15.16 -13.85 -3.12
N ASN A 407 14.43 -14.85 -3.60
CA ASN A 407 13.01 -14.70 -3.95
C ASN A 407 12.12 -15.85 -3.46
N SER A 408 12.69 -16.86 -2.80
CA SER A 408 11.92 -17.90 -2.11
C SER A 408 12.02 -17.77 -0.60
N LEU A 409 11.07 -18.36 0.12
CA LEU A 409 11.02 -18.32 1.58
C LEU A 409 12.20 -19.08 2.20
N GLU A 410 12.62 -20.20 1.59
CA GLU A 410 13.79 -20.97 2.02
C GLU A 410 15.10 -20.17 1.82
N GLU A 411 15.20 -19.43 0.71
CA GLU A 411 16.32 -18.53 0.48
C GLU A 411 16.36 -17.40 1.52
N LEU A 412 15.19 -16.86 1.91
CA LEU A 412 15.09 -15.83 2.95
C LEU A 412 15.64 -16.32 4.28
N PHE A 413 15.30 -17.53 4.72
CA PHE A 413 15.78 -18.06 6.00
C PHE A 413 17.28 -18.38 6.00
N ARG A 414 17.87 -18.67 4.83
CA ARG A 414 19.32 -18.86 4.67
C ARG A 414 20.11 -17.56 4.76
N LEU A 415 19.47 -16.40 4.59
CA LEU A 415 20.17 -15.12 4.71
C LEU A 415 20.62 -14.87 6.16
N PRO A 416 21.79 -14.23 6.35
CA PRO A 416 22.33 -13.96 7.69
C PRO A 416 21.58 -12.84 8.44
N TYR A 417 20.70 -12.10 7.75
CA TYR A 417 19.99 -10.96 8.29
C TYR A 417 18.81 -11.36 9.19
N ARG A 418 18.53 -10.53 10.19
CA ARG A 418 17.33 -10.65 11.04
C ARG A 418 16.18 -9.85 10.46
N ILE A 419 14.94 -10.25 10.70
CA ILE A 419 13.76 -9.50 10.25
C ILE A 419 13.33 -8.57 11.39
N LEU A 420 13.44 -7.27 11.19
CA LEU A 420 12.97 -6.28 12.15
C LEU A 420 11.45 -6.16 12.04
N VAL A 421 10.72 -6.36 13.14
CA VAL A 421 9.25 -6.38 13.15
C VAL A 421 8.69 -5.65 14.37
N LEU A 422 7.47 -5.12 14.21
CA LEU A 422 6.65 -4.68 15.32
C LEU A 422 5.84 -5.86 15.88
N PRO A 423 5.57 -5.90 17.19
CA PRO A 423 4.76 -6.97 17.79
C PRO A 423 3.39 -7.17 17.11
N SER A 424 2.78 -6.09 16.62
CA SER A 424 1.49 -6.10 15.92
C SER A 424 1.54 -6.76 14.54
N ASP A 425 2.70 -6.83 13.89
CA ASP A 425 2.82 -7.33 12.51
C ASP A 425 3.10 -8.84 12.47
N VAL A 426 3.56 -9.43 13.58
CA VAL A 426 4.00 -10.84 13.63
C VAL A 426 2.86 -11.80 13.32
N GLU A 427 1.68 -11.58 13.92
CA GLU A 427 0.52 -12.45 13.70
C GLU A 427 0.14 -12.49 12.22
N ALA A 428 0.08 -11.33 11.55
CA ALA A 428 -0.26 -11.24 10.14
C ALA A 428 0.77 -11.94 9.22
N ILE A 429 2.06 -11.84 9.54
CA ILE A 429 3.14 -12.49 8.77
C ILE A 429 3.04 -14.01 8.92
N VAL A 430 2.99 -14.50 10.17
CA VAL A 430 3.00 -15.94 10.46
C VAL A 430 1.70 -16.60 9.99
N ALA A 431 0.55 -15.96 10.16
CA ALA A 431 -0.73 -16.49 9.69
C ALA A 431 -0.78 -16.63 8.15
N SER A 432 -0.14 -15.73 7.41
CA SER A 432 -0.16 -15.74 5.94
C SER A 432 0.93 -16.61 5.31
N LEU A 433 2.12 -16.69 5.90
CA LEU A 433 3.28 -17.39 5.32
C LEU A 433 3.57 -18.74 6.00
N GLY A 434 3.01 -19.00 7.17
CA GLY A 434 3.35 -20.17 7.98
C GLY A 434 4.73 -20.06 8.63
N HIS A 435 5.38 -21.22 8.85
CA HIS A 435 6.75 -21.35 9.35
C HIS A 435 7.04 -20.54 10.64
N ALA A 436 6.12 -20.59 11.60
CA ALA A 436 6.19 -19.85 12.86
C ALA A 436 7.53 -20.03 13.61
N GLU A 437 8.04 -21.27 13.67
CA GLU A 437 9.31 -21.58 14.33
C GLU A 437 10.50 -20.88 13.65
N GLU A 438 10.67 -21.05 12.34
CA GLU A 438 11.75 -20.43 11.58
C GLU A 438 11.70 -18.90 11.67
N PHE A 439 10.51 -18.32 11.54
CA PHE A 439 10.31 -16.88 11.70
C PHE A 439 10.63 -16.38 13.12
N SER A 440 10.21 -17.13 14.16
CA SER A 440 10.50 -16.77 15.55
C SER A 440 12.00 -16.64 15.84
N THR A 441 12.83 -17.47 15.18
CA THR A 441 14.30 -17.40 15.33
C THR A 441 14.92 -16.20 14.61
N LYS A 442 14.24 -15.67 13.57
CA LYS A 442 14.71 -14.56 12.74
C LYS A 442 14.18 -13.20 13.18
N PHE A 443 13.05 -13.15 13.89
CA PHE A 443 12.43 -11.89 14.29
C PHE A 443 13.24 -11.14 15.35
N SER A 444 13.36 -9.83 15.13
CA SER A 444 13.92 -8.87 16.06
C SER A 444 12.85 -7.82 16.37
N PHE A 445 12.42 -7.73 17.62
CA PHE A 445 11.38 -6.80 18.04
C PHE A 445 11.96 -5.42 18.34
N THR A 446 11.20 -4.37 18.06
CA THR A 446 11.59 -2.99 18.36
C THR A 446 10.38 -2.07 18.56
N ASN A 447 10.65 -0.83 18.94
CA ASN A 447 9.64 0.22 19.10
C ASN A 447 9.29 0.86 17.75
N PRO A 448 8.07 1.42 17.56
CA PRO A 448 7.66 2.07 16.30
C PRO A 448 8.61 3.15 15.80
N GLN A 449 9.18 3.97 16.69
CA GLN A 449 10.16 5.00 16.32
C GLN A 449 11.43 4.39 15.70
N THR A 450 12.09 3.52 16.45
CA THR A 450 13.32 2.86 15.99
C THR A 450 13.08 2.02 14.73
N PHE A 451 11.90 1.41 14.59
CA PHE A 451 11.50 0.69 13.39
C PHE A 451 11.48 1.61 12.17
N GLU A 452 10.78 2.73 12.25
CA GLU A 452 10.67 3.70 11.15
C GLU A 452 12.03 4.32 10.80
N ASP A 453 12.81 4.73 11.80
CA ASP A 453 14.11 5.34 11.60
C ASP A 453 15.08 4.38 10.88
N LYS A 454 15.17 3.14 11.35
CA LYS A 454 16.01 2.11 10.72
C LYS A 454 15.53 1.74 9.32
N ARG A 455 14.21 1.70 9.10
CA ARG A 455 13.62 1.38 7.79
C ARG A 455 13.85 2.50 6.77
N ILE A 456 13.64 3.76 7.16
CA ILE A 456 13.90 4.93 6.31
C ILE A 456 15.40 5.02 5.99
N GLY A 457 16.26 4.82 6.99
CA GLY A 457 17.72 4.80 6.84
C GLY A 457 18.26 3.61 6.03
N MET A 458 17.43 2.60 5.76
CA MET A 458 17.80 1.35 5.10
C MET A 458 19.06 0.73 5.71
N ASP A 459 18.98 0.39 7.00
CA ASP A 459 20.07 -0.24 7.74
C ASP A 459 20.28 -1.71 7.29
N PRO A 460 21.45 -2.07 6.72
CA PRO A 460 21.69 -3.35 6.06
C PRO A 460 21.73 -4.56 7.00
N GLU A 461 21.70 -4.35 8.32
CA GLU A 461 21.68 -5.45 9.29
C GLU A 461 20.34 -6.22 9.31
N TYR A 462 19.27 -5.57 8.83
CA TYR A 462 17.91 -6.09 8.97
C TYR A 462 17.14 -6.17 7.64
N ILE A 463 16.17 -7.07 7.63
CA ILE A 463 15.10 -7.18 6.63
C ILE A 463 13.86 -6.50 7.22
N TYR A 464 13.10 -5.76 6.39
CA TYR A 464 11.93 -5.02 6.86
C TYR A 464 10.67 -5.39 6.09
N PRO A 465 9.54 -5.61 6.77
CA PRO A 465 8.24 -5.67 6.10
C PRO A 465 7.85 -4.27 5.62
N ILE A 466 7.39 -4.18 4.37
CA ILE A 466 7.00 -2.93 3.72
C ILE A 466 5.92 -3.16 2.67
N SER A 467 4.98 -2.22 2.57
CA SER A 467 3.98 -2.25 1.50
C SER A 467 4.57 -1.84 0.15
N LYS A 468 4.02 -2.36 -0.94
CA LYS A 468 4.47 -2.01 -2.31
C LYS A 468 4.48 -0.50 -2.58
N VAL A 469 3.48 0.24 -2.09
CA VAL A 469 3.38 1.70 -2.28
C VAL A 469 4.51 2.42 -1.55
N ARG A 470 4.80 2.03 -0.31
CA ARG A 470 5.86 2.62 0.50
C ARG A 470 7.24 2.26 -0.03
N TRP A 471 7.41 1.04 -0.54
CA TRP A 471 8.63 0.64 -1.24
C TRP A 471 8.90 1.52 -2.46
N ARG A 472 7.90 1.75 -3.35
CA ARG A 472 8.08 2.64 -4.52
C ARG A 472 8.60 4.01 -4.11
N PHE A 473 8.15 4.52 -2.97
CA PHE A 473 8.60 5.79 -2.43
C PHE A 473 10.03 5.75 -1.88
N PHE A 474 10.39 4.71 -1.11
CA PHE A 474 11.75 4.57 -0.57
C PHE A 474 12.79 4.16 -1.61
N ASP A 475 12.41 3.45 -2.67
CA ASP A 475 13.29 3.08 -3.77
C ASP A 475 13.87 4.32 -4.48
N LEU A 476 13.16 5.45 -4.43
CA LEU A 476 13.65 6.73 -4.94
C LEU A 476 14.90 7.25 -4.20
N GLN A 477 15.09 6.91 -2.92
CA GLN A 477 16.28 7.31 -2.15
C GLN A 477 17.57 6.66 -2.70
N GLN A 478 17.44 5.51 -3.38
CA GLN A 478 18.55 4.76 -3.97
C GLN A 478 18.65 4.89 -5.50
N ARG A 479 17.91 5.81 -6.13
CA ARG A 479 17.86 5.97 -7.60
C ARG A 479 19.21 6.32 -8.23
N PHE A 480 20.05 7.05 -7.51
CA PHE A 480 21.37 7.48 -7.96
C PHE A 480 22.48 6.52 -7.53
N LEU A 481 22.16 5.46 -6.80
CA LEU A 481 23.15 4.46 -6.47
C LEU A 481 23.39 3.57 -7.67
N ARG A 482 24.66 3.38 -8.04
CA ARG A 482 25.06 2.39 -9.05
C ARG A 482 24.58 0.98 -8.69
N LYS A 483 24.60 0.67 -7.39
CA LYS A 483 24.04 -0.56 -6.81
C LYS A 483 23.02 -0.19 -5.75
N LYS A 484 21.80 -0.67 -5.92
CA LYS A 484 20.74 -0.55 -4.91
C LYS A 484 21.19 -1.22 -3.61
N ARG A 485 20.95 -0.58 -2.46
CA ARG A 485 21.27 -1.15 -1.13
C ARG A 485 20.25 -2.20 -0.74
N PHE A 486 19.01 -2.02 -1.19
CA PHE A 486 17.90 -2.91 -0.89
C PHE A 486 17.14 -3.25 -2.17
N PHE A 487 16.45 -4.37 -2.15
CA PHE A 487 15.50 -4.73 -3.19
C PHE A 487 14.18 -5.18 -2.56
N PHE A 488 13.11 -5.08 -3.34
CA PHE A 488 11.79 -5.59 -2.97
C PHE A 488 11.67 -7.04 -3.38
N SER A 489 11.45 -7.93 -2.41
CA SER A 489 11.25 -9.34 -2.69
C SER A 489 9.84 -9.61 -3.22
N GLY A 490 9.68 -10.72 -3.94
CA GLY A 490 8.37 -11.28 -4.26
C GLY A 490 7.73 -12.07 -3.11
N ILE A 491 8.36 -12.07 -1.93
CA ILE A 491 7.86 -12.77 -0.73
C ILE A 491 6.91 -11.82 -0.01
N CYS A 492 5.63 -11.97 -0.31
CA CYS A 492 4.57 -11.09 0.15
C CYS A 492 3.60 -11.85 1.07
N HIS A 493 3.11 -11.16 2.09
CA HIS A 493 2.10 -11.66 3.01
C HIS A 493 0.89 -10.73 2.97
N GLY A 494 -0.30 -11.33 3.00
CA GLY A 494 -1.58 -10.63 3.07
C GLY A 494 -1.87 -9.63 1.95
N SER A 495 -3.10 -9.14 1.94
CA SER A 495 -3.52 -8.01 1.12
C SER A 495 -4.28 -7.04 2.01
N PHE A 496 -3.71 -5.84 2.20
CA PHE A 496 -4.16 -4.92 3.23
C PHE A 496 -4.93 -3.75 2.60
N PRO A 497 -6.23 -3.62 2.89
CA PRO A 497 -7.03 -2.48 2.47
C PRO A 497 -6.77 -1.28 3.39
N TYR A 498 -6.21 -0.22 2.81
CA TYR A 498 -5.95 1.04 3.51
C TYR A 498 -7.08 2.04 3.23
N GLN A 499 -7.73 2.52 4.30
CA GLN A 499 -8.93 3.37 4.25
C GLN A 499 -8.76 4.58 5.17
N TYR A 500 -9.45 5.69 4.88
CA TYR A 500 -9.53 6.83 5.81
C TYR A 500 -10.57 6.55 6.89
N GLN A 501 -10.25 6.92 8.12
CA GLN A 501 -11.18 6.80 9.24
C GLN A 501 -12.08 8.04 9.34
N LEU A 502 -13.37 7.79 9.52
CA LEU A 502 -14.43 8.77 9.59
C LEU A 502 -15.25 8.55 10.86
N ARG A 503 -15.88 9.63 11.33
CA ARG A 503 -17.00 9.50 12.26
C ARG A 503 -18.09 8.63 11.64
N VAL A 504 -18.74 7.82 12.46
CA VAL A 504 -19.88 6.98 12.07
C VAL A 504 -20.94 7.84 11.40
N ASP A 505 -21.43 7.41 10.23
CA ASP A 505 -22.43 8.14 9.45
C ASP A 505 -22.00 9.57 9.02
N SER A 506 -20.68 9.81 8.91
CA SER A 506 -20.12 11.12 8.52
C SER A 506 -20.72 11.66 7.23
N HIS A 507 -21.02 12.97 7.22
CA HIS A 507 -21.46 13.71 6.04
C HIS A 507 -20.42 13.80 4.91
N LEU A 508 -19.14 13.54 5.20
CA LEU A 508 -18.06 13.54 4.20
C LEU A 508 -17.94 12.21 3.46
N LYS A 509 -18.52 11.13 3.99
CA LYS A 509 -18.28 9.76 3.52
C LYS A 509 -18.58 9.60 2.03
N ASP A 510 -19.76 10.02 1.60
CA ASP A 510 -20.22 9.88 0.21
C ASP A 510 -19.38 10.72 -0.77
N ALA A 511 -19.02 11.94 -0.37
CA ALA A 511 -18.17 12.83 -1.16
C ALA A 511 -16.75 12.27 -1.29
N LEU A 512 -16.18 11.79 -0.18
CA LEU A 512 -14.86 11.17 -0.13
C LEU A 512 -14.81 9.90 -0.99
N HIS A 513 -15.84 9.05 -0.92
CA HIS A 513 -15.91 7.83 -1.75
C HIS A 513 -15.87 8.16 -3.25
N ARG A 514 -16.73 9.08 -3.70
CA ARG A 514 -16.78 9.46 -5.13
C ARG A 514 -15.47 10.10 -5.57
N PHE A 515 -14.94 11.01 -4.76
CA PHE A 515 -13.68 11.69 -5.07
C PHE A 515 -12.52 10.70 -5.17
N LEU A 516 -12.43 9.75 -4.23
CA LEU A 516 -11.40 8.72 -4.23
C LEU A 516 -11.44 7.86 -5.50
N LEU A 517 -12.64 7.44 -5.93
CA LEU A 517 -12.82 6.67 -7.16
C LEU A 517 -12.35 7.48 -8.39
N HIS A 518 -12.67 8.77 -8.46
CA HIS A 518 -12.18 9.64 -9.54
C HIS A 518 -10.66 9.79 -9.54
N VAL A 519 -10.05 9.97 -8.37
CA VAL A 519 -8.59 10.06 -8.20
C VAL A 519 -7.90 8.77 -8.66
N GLN A 520 -8.47 7.61 -8.30
CA GLN A 520 -7.97 6.30 -8.73
C GLN A 520 -8.11 6.09 -10.23
N GLN A 521 -9.29 6.38 -10.80
CA GLN A 521 -9.55 6.25 -12.24
C GLN A 521 -8.65 7.15 -13.09
N ALA A 522 -8.31 8.35 -12.59
CA ALA A 522 -7.42 9.29 -13.27
C ALA A 522 -5.91 8.97 -13.09
N GLY A 523 -5.55 8.02 -12.23
CA GLY A 523 -4.14 7.69 -11.96
C GLY A 523 -3.35 8.78 -11.23
N LEU A 524 -4.03 9.74 -10.59
CA LEU A 524 -3.38 10.91 -9.98
C LEU A 524 -2.42 10.56 -8.83
N GLN A 525 -2.66 9.42 -8.16
CA GLN A 525 -1.82 8.95 -7.04
C GLN A 525 -0.35 8.76 -7.46
N GLU A 526 -0.07 8.34 -8.69
CA GLU A 526 1.30 8.13 -9.17
C GLU A 526 2.05 9.46 -9.34
N VAL A 527 1.38 10.46 -9.92
CA VAL A 527 1.93 11.81 -10.10
C VAL A 527 2.16 12.50 -8.75
N TRP A 528 1.25 12.29 -7.80
CA TRP A 528 1.38 12.82 -6.46
C TRP A 528 2.55 12.20 -5.71
N LEU A 529 2.85 10.90 -5.90
CA LEU A 529 3.96 10.22 -5.24
C LEU A 529 5.32 10.90 -5.52
N GLU A 530 5.61 11.23 -6.78
CA GLU A 530 6.86 11.91 -7.17
C GLU A 530 6.95 13.33 -6.60
N THR A 531 5.82 14.01 -6.51
CA THR A 531 5.73 15.35 -5.94
C THR A 531 5.93 15.31 -4.42
N CYS A 532 5.29 14.36 -3.75
CA CYS A 532 5.46 14.06 -2.33
C CYS A 532 6.93 13.76 -2.01
N PHE A 533 7.62 12.97 -2.84
CA PHE A 533 9.02 12.64 -2.62
C PHE A 533 9.90 13.90 -2.62
N ARG A 534 9.73 14.77 -3.63
CA ARG A 534 10.45 16.05 -3.71
C ARG A 534 10.17 16.95 -2.51
N ARG A 535 8.93 16.98 -2.00
CA ARG A 535 8.55 17.77 -0.81
C ARG A 535 9.13 17.16 0.48
N ALA A 536 9.08 15.84 0.63
CA ALA A 536 9.60 15.13 1.79
C ALA A 536 11.12 15.26 1.90
N HIS A 537 11.86 15.10 0.80
CA HIS A 537 13.31 15.32 0.75
C HIS A 537 13.68 16.75 1.15
N ARG A 538 12.91 17.76 0.72
CA ARG A 538 13.16 19.16 1.11
C ARG A 538 12.94 19.44 2.60
N MET A 539 12.02 18.73 3.23
CA MET A 539 11.73 18.86 4.66
C MET A 539 12.69 18.01 5.52
N GLY A 540 13.60 17.24 4.91
CA GLY A 540 14.54 16.38 5.64
C GLY A 540 13.93 15.09 6.18
N TYR A 541 12.73 14.70 5.73
CA TYR A 541 12.13 13.41 6.11
C TYR A 541 12.81 12.21 5.45
N LEU A 542 13.51 12.44 4.35
CA LEU A 542 14.23 11.45 3.54
C LEU A 542 15.50 12.10 3.03
N ASN A 543 16.52 11.27 2.81
CA ASN A 543 17.77 11.70 2.19
C ASN A 543 18.07 10.78 1.00
N ASP A 544 18.53 11.37 -0.11
CA ASP A 544 19.12 10.58 -1.19
C ASP A 544 20.45 9.99 -0.69
N PHE A 545 20.67 8.68 -0.86
CA PHE A 545 21.90 8.03 -0.37
C PHE A 545 23.16 8.42 -1.16
N SER A 546 22.98 9.00 -2.34
CA SER A 546 24.05 9.52 -3.18
C SER A 546 23.52 10.64 -4.05
N THR A 547 24.33 11.67 -4.26
CA THR A 547 24.01 12.73 -5.21
C THR A 547 24.36 12.30 -6.65
N LEU A 548 23.71 12.93 -7.64
CA LEU A 548 24.05 12.70 -9.07
C LEU A 548 25.50 13.10 -9.36
N ALA A 549 26.01 14.14 -8.70
CA ALA A 549 27.40 14.58 -8.82
C ALA A 549 28.41 13.51 -8.35
N GLU A 550 28.16 12.89 -7.19
CA GLU A 550 28.98 11.77 -6.70
C GLU A 550 28.94 10.56 -7.62
N LEU A 551 27.78 10.28 -8.23
CA LEU A 551 27.65 9.20 -9.20
C LEU A 551 28.47 9.50 -10.46
N GLU A 552 28.36 10.71 -11.01
CA GLU A 552 29.11 11.14 -12.19
C GLU A 552 30.63 11.11 -11.95
N GLU A 553 31.07 11.59 -10.78
CA GLU A 553 32.47 11.52 -10.35
C GLU A 553 32.96 10.06 -10.25
N LYS A 554 32.19 9.18 -9.60
CA LYS A 554 32.54 7.75 -9.45
C LYS A 554 32.48 6.97 -10.77
N LEU A 555 31.66 7.40 -11.74
CA LEU A 555 31.53 6.76 -13.05
C LEU A 555 32.64 7.16 -14.00
N ARG A 556 33.21 8.36 -13.87
CA ARG A 556 34.17 8.86 -14.86
C ARG A 556 35.51 8.13 -14.86
N LEU A 557 36.00 7.61 -13.74
CA LEU A 557 37.30 6.92 -13.70
C LEU A 557 37.36 5.89 -12.55
N ARG A 558 37.19 4.59 -12.84
CA ARG A 558 37.73 3.54 -11.97
C ARG A 558 38.80 2.77 -12.74
N PRO A 559 40.09 2.92 -12.39
CA PRO A 559 41.14 2.13 -12.99
C PRO A 559 40.94 0.64 -12.66
N LEU A 560 41.41 -0.23 -13.55
CA LEU A 560 41.39 -1.67 -13.33
C LEU A 560 42.22 -2.01 -12.08
N ALA A 561 41.58 -2.55 -11.04
CA ALA A 561 42.27 -2.86 -9.79
C ALA A 561 43.19 -4.08 -9.95
N LEU A 562 44.41 -4.00 -9.41
CA LEU A 562 45.38 -5.11 -9.41
C LEU A 562 44.82 -6.40 -8.78
N ASN A 563 43.84 -6.27 -7.88
CA ASN A 563 43.12 -7.39 -7.25
C ASN A 563 42.46 -8.34 -8.27
N LEU A 564 42.17 -7.87 -9.49
CA LEU A 564 41.67 -8.70 -10.59
C LEU A 564 42.71 -9.69 -11.11
N LEU A 565 43.99 -9.34 -11.04
CA LEU A 565 45.10 -10.16 -11.54
C LEU A 565 45.65 -11.14 -10.48
N VAL A 566 45.22 -11.02 -9.22
CA VAL A 566 45.66 -11.89 -8.12
C VAL A 566 45.51 -13.38 -8.47
N PRO A 567 44.38 -13.89 -9.00
CA PRO A 567 44.28 -15.30 -9.33
C PRO A 567 45.26 -15.74 -10.42
N ALA A 568 45.54 -14.88 -11.41
CA ALA A 568 46.51 -15.17 -12.45
C ALA A 568 47.93 -15.24 -11.89
N PHE A 569 48.32 -14.31 -11.00
CA PHE A 569 49.60 -14.35 -10.30
C PHE A 569 49.72 -15.56 -9.37
N SER A 570 48.66 -15.92 -8.65
CA SER A 570 48.62 -17.11 -7.81
C SER A 570 48.84 -18.39 -8.62
N LEU A 571 48.15 -18.54 -9.76
CA LEU A 571 48.34 -19.69 -10.66
C LEU A 571 49.76 -19.75 -11.22
N PHE A 572 50.32 -18.61 -11.62
CA PHE A 572 51.70 -18.52 -12.10
C PHE A 572 52.71 -18.93 -11.03
N LEU A 573 52.55 -18.44 -9.79
CA LEU A 573 53.42 -18.80 -8.67
C LEU A 573 53.32 -20.29 -8.31
N CYS A 574 52.10 -20.85 -8.28
CA CYS A 574 51.90 -22.29 -8.10
C CYS A 574 52.59 -23.11 -9.19
N GLY A 575 52.52 -22.66 -10.45
CA GLY A 575 53.22 -23.27 -11.57
C GLY A 575 54.74 -23.24 -11.39
N LEU A 576 55.31 -22.10 -10.97
CA LEU A 576 56.74 -21.96 -10.69
C LEU A 576 57.19 -22.91 -9.58
N VAL A 577 56.46 -22.96 -8.46
CA VAL A 577 56.76 -23.87 -7.35
C VAL A 577 56.71 -25.32 -7.80
N GLY A 578 55.66 -25.71 -8.54
CA GLY A 578 55.52 -27.06 -9.10
C GLY A 578 56.68 -27.43 -10.03
N SER A 579 57.06 -26.51 -10.93
CA SER A 579 58.22 -26.71 -11.81
C SER A 579 59.54 -26.82 -11.04
N GLY A 580 59.71 -26.03 -9.98
CA GLY A 580 60.88 -26.08 -9.11
C GLY A 580 61.00 -27.40 -8.35
N ILE A 581 59.89 -27.93 -7.83
CA ILE A 581 59.86 -29.25 -7.20
C ILE A 581 60.21 -30.35 -8.22
N ALA A 582 59.61 -30.31 -9.41
CA ALA A 582 59.91 -31.28 -10.47
C ALA A 582 61.39 -31.25 -10.86
N PHE A 583 61.97 -30.06 -11.02
CA PHE A 583 63.39 -29.87 -11.31
C PHE A 583 64.30 -30.40 -10.19
N LEU A 584 63.96 -30.16 -8.93
CA LEU A 584 64.70 -30.71 -7.79
C LEU A 584 64.64 -32.26 -7.74
N VAL A 585 63.50 -32.86 -8.09
CA VAL A 585 63.35 -34.32 -8.20
C VAL A 585 64.20 -34.86 -9.33
N GLU A 586 64.20 -34.22 -10.50
CA GLU A 586 64.99 -34.62 -11.67
C GLU A 586 66.50 -34.53 -11.39
N ILE A 587 66.96 -33.46 -10.74
CA ILE A 587 68.35 -33.33 -10.30
C ILE A 587 68.73 -34.48 -9.36
N ARG A 588 67.88 -34.78 -8.37
CA ARG A 588 68.16 -35.84 -7.39
C ARG A 588 68.22 -37.23 -8.04
N GLN A 589 67.39 -37.49 -9.06
CA GLN A 589 67.44 -38.72 -9.85
C GLN A 589 68.66 -38.77 -10.78
N SER A 590 69.06 -37.63 -11.37
CA SER A 590 70.26 -37.51 -12.21
C SER A 590 71.55 -37.78 -11.45
N PHE A 591 71.66 -37.33 -10.19
CA PHE A 591 72.81 -37.65 -9.34
C PHE A 591 72.84 -39.10 -8.85
N GLY A 592 71.69 -39.80 -8.83
CA GLY A 592 71.58 -41.21 -8.46
C GLY A 592 71.99 -42.23 -9.54
N CYS A 593 72.12 -41.82 -10.81
CA CYS A 593 72.42 -42.71 -11.94
C CYS A 593 73.90 -42.72 -12.39
N ARG A 594 74.85 -42.47 -11.47
CA ARG A 594 76.29 -42.55 -11.77
C ARG A 594 76.94 -43.84 -11.22
N GLN A 595 76.48 -45.02 -11.65
CA GLN A 595 77.26 -46.26 -11.54
C GLN A 595 76.95 -47.24 -12.69
N LYS A 596 77.89 -47.35 -13.64
CA LYS A 596 78.51 -48.62 -14.09
C LYS A 596 79.64 -48.32 -15.09
N PRO A 597 80.90 -48.69 -14.81
CA PRO A 597 81.96 -48.69 -15.83
C PRO A 597 81.76 -49.86 -16.82
N PRO A 598 82.29 -49.77 -18.05
CA PRO A 598 82.13 -50.82 -19.05
C PRO A 598 82.95 -52.08 -18.71
N PRO A 599 82.50 -53.29 -19.07
CA PRO A 599 83.25 -54.51 -18.82
C PRO A 599 84.48 -54.60 -19.74
N THR A 600 85.66 -54.67 -19.13
CA THR A 600 86.91 -55.08 -19.79
C THR A 600 86.87 -56.57 -20.10
N ASN A 601 86.83 -56.91 -21.40
CA ASN A 601 87.11 -58.25 -21.91
C ASN A 601 88.58 -58.61 -21.62
N ARG A 602 88.82 -59.70 -20.88
CA ARG A 602 90.08 -60.45 -20.89
C ARG A 602 89.79 -61.83 -21.47
N ASN A 603 90.42 -62.15 -22.61
CA ASN A 603 90.48 -63.50 -23.14
C ASN A 603 91.46 -64.36 -22.33
N PRO A 604 91.25 -65.69 -22.25
CA PRO A 604 92.21 -66.65 -21.71
C PRO A 604 93.11 -67.22 -22.82
N GLY A 605 94.39 -67.47 -22.53
CA GLY A 605 95.30 -68.25 -23.38
C GLY A 605 96.69 -67.64 -23.57
N ASP A 606 97.56 -67.86 -22.59
CA ASP A 606 98.98 -68.28 -22.66
C ASP A 606 99.72 -67.96 -21.34
#